data_AF-A0A9E0KTG6-F1
#
_entry.id   AF-A0A9E0KTG6-F1
#
_cell.length_a   1.000
_cell.length_b   1.000
_cell.length_c   1.000
_cell.angle_alpha   90.00
_cell.angle_beta   90.00
_cell.angle_gamma   90.00
#
_symmetry.space_group_name_H-M   'P 1'
#
loop_
_entity.id
_entity.type
_entity.pdbx_description
1 polymer ?
#
loop_
_entity_poly.entity_id
_entity_poly.type
_entity_poly.pdbx_seq_one_letter_code
_entity_poly.pdbx_strand_id
1 'polypeptide(L)'
;GSSTVRGFQETSINGDQGYYVRNELGWRFYDPQGAKLKKYLGSFQTFVGFDHGGLIKDKRDPQERGQVSSVSLGLRNQGGHVSTEITLSRSIDRPYYLKDEGLVAYGQVTVHF
;
A
#
# COMPACT_ATOMS: atom_id res chain seq x y z
N GLY A 1 7.63 -1.93 -1.63
CA GLY A 1 7.25 -0.85 -2.57
C GLY A 1 5.74 -0.76 -2.68
N SER A 2 5.21 0.29 -3.34
CA SER A 2 3.75 0.49 -3.50
C SER A 2 3.03 -0.66 -4.23
N SER A 3 3.76 -1.44 -5.04
CA SER A 3 3.30 -2.63 -5.77
C SER A 3 3.42 -3.95 -4.99
N THR A 4 4.05 -3.95 -3.81
CA THR A 4 4.22 -5.15 -2.97
C THR A 4 3.82 -4.84 -1.53
N VAL A 5 4.79 -4.74 -0.61
CA VAL A 5 4.61 -4.33 0.77
C VAL A 5 4.84 -2.81 0.86
N ARG A 6 3.80 -2.04 1.18
CA ARG A 6 3.90 -0.57 1.27
C ARG A 6 4.75 -0.15 2.47
N GLY A 7 5.31 1.06 2.45
CA GLY A 7 6.23 1.53 3.51
C GLY A 7 7.68 1.09 3.35
N PHE A 8 8.01 0.48 2.21
CA PHE A 8 9.35 0.10 1.76
C PHE A 8 9.55 0.69 0.36
N GLN A 9 9.85 1.98 0.26
CA GLN A 9 10.02 2.70 -1.01
C GLN A 9 11.46 2.66 -1.49
N GLU A 10 12.41 2.97 -0.61
CA GLU A 10 13.84 3.06 -0.92
C GLU A 10 14.61 1.77 -0.59
N THR A 11 13.99 0.87 0.19
CA THR A 11 14.55 -0.41 0.61
C THR A 11 13.69 -1.58 0.10
N SER A 12 14.34 -2.68 -0.26
CA SER A 12 13.66 -3.91 -0.68
C SER A 12 14.43 -5.15 -0.23
N ILE A 13 13.69 -6.25 -0.10
CA ILE A 13 14.26 -7.60 -0.09
C ILE A 13 14.11 -8.15 -1.51
N ASN A 14 15.19 -8.73 -2.04
CA ASN A 14 15.23 -9.31 -3.38
C ASN A 14 15.70 -10.76 -3.27
N GLY A 15 15.11 -11.63 -4.08
CA GLY A 15 15.47 -13.04 -4.19
C GLY A 15 14.68 -13.69 -5.33
N ASP A 16 15.06 -14.92 -5.70
CA ASP A 16 14.51 -15.60 -6.86
C ASP A 16 13.03 -16.03 -6.69
N GLN A 17 12.62 -16.28 -5.45
CA GLN A 17 11.26 -16.65 -5.09
C GLN A 17 10.78 -15.91 -3.84
N GLY A 18 9.54 -15.45 -3.86
CA GLY A 18 8.96 -14.73 -2.74
C GLY A 18 7.44 -14.74 -2.75
N TYR A 19 6.87 -14.25 -1.66
CA TYR A 19 5.43 -14.08 -1.50
C TYR A 19 5.12 -12.73 -0.87
N TYR A 20 3.91 -12.23 -1.11
CA TYR A 20 3.35 -11.11 -0.39
C TYR A 20 1.84 -11.25 -0.26
N VAL A 21 1.29 -10.64 0.78
CA VAL A 21 -0.14 -10.49 1.00
C VAL A 21 -0.41 -9.05 1.45
N ARG A 22 -1.46 -8.46 0.89
CA ARG A 22 -1.93 -7.12 1.21
C ARG A 22 -3.40 -7.20 1.60
N ASN A 23 -3.70 -6.78 2.82
CA ASN A 23 -5.05 -6.74 3.35
C ASN A 23 -5.45 -5.30 3.62
N GLU A 24 -6.67 -4.93 3.25
CA GLU A 24 -7.24 -3.61 3.51
C GLU A 24 -8.64 -3.75 4.08
N LEU A 25 -8.93 -2.96 5.11
CA LEU A 25 -10.27 -2.77 5.63
C LEU A 25 -10.65 -1.31 5.42
N GLY A 26 -11.70 -1.08 4.65
CA GLY A 26 -12.10 0.26 4.21
C GLY A 26 -13.54 0.62 4.54
N TRP A 27 -13.75 1.87 4.93
CA TRP A 27 -15.05 2.44 5.30
C TRP A 27 -15.38 3.64 4.43
N ARG A 28 -16.54 3.58 3.76
CA ARG A 28 -17.10 4.74 3.06
C ARG A 28 -17.66 5.69 4.11
N PHE A 29 -17.10 6.89 4.19
CA PHE A 29 -17.51 7.89 5.18
C PHE A 29 -18.25 9.07 4.56
N TYR A 30 -18.19 9.26 3.23
CA TYR A 30 -18.88 10.34 2.56
C TYR A 30 -19.35 9.92 1.16
N ASP A 31 -20.63 10.12 0.85
CA ASP A 31 -21.22 9.96 -0.48
C ASP A 31 -21.93 11.28 -0.86
N PRO A 32 -21.38 12.06 -1.80
CA PRO A 32 -21.99 13.31 -2.24
C PRO A 32 -23.42 13.14 -2.77
N GLN A 33 -24.35 13.97 -2.31
CA GLN A 33 -25.71 14.01 -2.85
C GLN A 33 -25.83 14.84 -4.14
N GLY A 34 -24.92 15.80 -4.35
CA GLY A 34 -24.94 16.68 -5.53
C GLY A 34 -24.50 15.94 -6.80
N ALA A 35 -25.32 15.99 -7.86
CA ALA A 35 -25.09 15.26 -9.11
C ALA A 35 -23.72 15.55 -9.76
N LYS A 36 -23.27 16.82 -9.75
CA LYS A 36 -21.95 17.19 -10.28
C LYS A 36 -20.81 16.58 -9.46
N LEU A 37 -20.86 16.73 -8.14
CA LEU A 37 -19.81 16.23 -7.25
C LEU A 37 -19.72 14.71 -7.29
N LYS A 38 -20.87 14.02 -7.28
CA LYS A 38 -20.94 12.56 -7.42
C LYS A 38 -20.42 12.08 -8.78
N LYS A 39 -20.74 12.76 -9.88
CA LYS A 39 -20.24 12.43 -11.22
C LYS A 39 -18.71 12.52 -11.31
N TYR A 40 -18.12 13.58 -10.76
CA TYR A 40 -16.67 13.79 -10.90
C TYR A 40 -15.85 13.05 -9.84
N LEU A 41 -16.29 13.01 -8.58
CA LEU A 41 -15.49 12.45 -7.48
C LEU A 41 -16.09 11.17 -6.87
N GLY A 42 -17.37 10.86 -7.10
CA GLY A 42 -17.99 9.69 -6.49
C GLY A 42 -17.96 9.73 -4.95
N SER A 43 -17.90 8.55 -4.32
CA SER A 43 -17.88 8.42 -2.85
C SER A 43 -16.45 8.41 -2.30
N PHE A 44 -16.26 8.86 -1.06
CA PHE A 44 -14.98 8.84 -0.37
C PHE A 44 -14.92 7.73 0.67
N GLN A 45 -13.77 7.06 0.72
CA GLN A 45 -13.48 5.92 1.58
C GLN A 45 -12.14 6.15 2.28
N THR A 46 -12.10 5.87 3.58
CA THR A 46 -10.84 5.71 4.32
C THR A 46 -10.55 4.22 4.49
N PHE A 47 -9.29 3.83 4.60
CA PHE A 47 -8.92 2.44 4.86
C PHE A 47 -7.70 2.33 5.76
N VAL A 48 -7.64 1.22 6.49
CA VAL A 48 -6.42 0.76 7.15
C VAL A 48 -5.93 -0.50 6.45
N GLY A 49 -4.62 -0.69 6.37
CA GLY A 49 -4.01 -1.81 5.69
C GLY A 49 -2.93 -2.50 6.52
N PHE A 50 -2.78 -3.80 6.31
CA PHE A 50 -1.67 -4.60 6.80
C PHE A 50 -1.08 -5.37 5.63
N ASP A 51 0.22 -5.18 5.40
CA ASP A 51 0.96 -5.83 4.33
C ASP A 51 2.05 -6.71 4.94
N HIS A 52 2.27 -7.89 4.37
CA HIS A 52 3.34 -8.79 4.77
C HIS A 52 3.95 -9.45 3.53
N GLY A 53 5.26 -9.64 3.52
CA GLY A 53 5.95 -10.34 2.46
C GLY A 53 7.28 -10.92 2.91
N GLY A 54 7.78 -11.88 2.14
CA GLY A 54 9.03 -12.55 2.44
C GLY A 54 9.60 -13.31 1.26
N LEU A 55 10.87 -13.67 1.39
CA LEU A 55 11.57 -14.54 0.44
C LEU A 55 11.38 -16.02 0.82
N ILE A 56 11.22 -16.88 -0.18
CA ILE A 56 11.21 -18.34 0.00
C ILE A 56 12.65 -18.82 -0.12
N LYS A 57 13.18 -19.36 0.97
CA LYS A 57 14.59 -19.76 1.09
C LYS A 57 14.93 -20.92 0.14
N ASP A 58 15.84 -20.73 -0.81
CA ASP A 58 16.56 -21.84 -1.47
C ASP A 58 17.61 -22.42 -0.49
N LYS A 59 17.81 -23.74 -0.50
CA LYS A 59 18.86 -24.42 0.28
C LYS A 59 20.27 -24.02 -0.18
N ARG A 60 20.42 -23.42 -1.37
CA ARG A 60 21.71 -23.04 -1.95
C ARG A 60 22.22 -21.65 -1.56
N ASP A 61 21.35 -20.72 -1.13
CA ASP A 61 21.78 -19.36 -0.75
C ASP A 61 21.25 -18.95 0.65
N PRO A 62 22.11 -18.95 1.69
CA PRO A 62 21.75 -18.49 3.02
C PRO A 62 21.38 -16.99 3.11
N GLN A 63 21.73 -16.18 2.11
CA GLN A 63 21.52 -14.72 2.09
C GLN A 63 20.11 -14.32 1.61
N GLU A 64 19.38 -15.22 0.93
CA GLU A 64 17.98 -15.01 0.54
C GLU A 64 17.02 -15.22 1.72
N ARG A 65 17.11 -14.34 2.72
CA ARG A 65 16.23 -14.35 3.90
C ARG A 65 15.80 -12.95 4.27
N GLY A 66 14.50 -12.79 4.45
CA GLY A 66 13.91 -11.57 4.97
C GLY A 66 12.40 -11.66 4.95
N GLN A 67 11.78 -11.13 6.00
CA GLN A 67 10.36 -10.84 6.03
C GLN A 67 10.20 -9.36 6.30
N VAL A 68 9.18 -8.77 5.71
CA VAL A 68 8.84 -7.36 5.86
C VAL A 68 7.34 -7.25 6.11
N SER A 69 6.97 -6.38 7.06
CA SER A 69 5.57 -6.09 7.35
C SER A 69 5.35 -4.60 7.54
N SER A 70 4.17 -4.12 7.17
CA SER A 70 3.80 -2.72 7.33
C SER A 70 2.34 -2.52 7.71
N VAL A 71 2.07 -1.34 8.27
CA VAL A 71 0.72 -0.82 8.45
C VAL A 71 0.52 0.39 7.57
N SER A 72 -0.70 0.57 7.08
CA SER A 72 -1.07 1.69 6.22
C SER A 72 -2.39 2.34 6.64
N LEU A 73 -2.51 3.63 6.39
CA LEU A 73 -3.74 4.42 6.48
C LEU A 73 -3.91 5.16 5.16
N GLY A 74 -5.08 5.11 4.54
CA GLY A 74 -5.30 5.78 3.27
C GLY A 74 -6.68 6.37 3.10
N LEU A 75 -6.77 7.30 2.16
CA LEU A 75 -7.97 7.99 1.74
C LEU A 75 -8.09 7.84 0.22
N ARG A 76 -9.26 7.44 -0.26
CA ARG A 76 -9.55 7.33 -1.69
C ARG A 76 -10.96 7.78 -2.02
N ASN A 77 -11.20 8.06 -3.29
CA ASN A 77 -12.54 8.21 -3.83
C ASN A 77 -12.84 7.14 -4.90
N GLN A 78 -14.11 6.80 -5.08
CA GLN A 78 -14.59 5.70 -5.93
C GLN A 78 -15.83 6.08 -6.70
N GLY A 79 -15.85 5.77 -8.01
CA GLY A 79 -17.04 5.85 -8.86
C GLY A 79 -17.24 7.18 -9.58
N GLY A 80 -16.29 8.10 -9.54
CA GLY A 80 -16.29 9.35 -10.32
C GLY A 80 -15.31 9.32 -11.50
N HIS A 81 -15.38 10.33 -12.37
CA HIS A 81 -14.44 10.51 -13.50
C HIS A 81 -12.99 10.72 -13.05
N VAL A 82 -12.78 11.23 -11.85
CA VAL A 82 -11.45 11.36 -11.25
C VAL A 82 -11.33 10.35 -10.13
N SER A 83 -10.28 9.54 -10.12
CA SER A 83 -9.91 8.66 -9.01
C SER A 83 -8.65 9.18 -8.35
N THR A 84 -8.66 9.30 -7.03
CA THR A 84 -7.53 9.72 -6.20
C THR A 84 -7.37 8.72 -5.07
N GLU A 85 -6.12 8.41 -4.72
CA GLU A 85 -5.78 7.66 -3.52
C GLU A 85 -4.50 8.25 -2.92
N ILE A 86 -4.53 8.51 -1.62
CA ILE A 86 -3.39 8.91 -0.81
C ILE A 86 -3.22 7.87 0.28
N THR A 87 -2.01 7.34 0.46
CA THR A 87 -1.71 6.32 1.47
C THR A 87 -0.48 6.73 2.26
N LEU A 88 -0.57 6.63 3.57
CA LEU A 88 0.55 6.71 4.50
C LEU A 88 0.86 5.30 5.01
N SER A 89 2.13 4.91 4.99
CA SER A 89 2.57 3.58 5.38
C SER A 89 3.81 3.64 6.26
N ARG A 90 3.93 2.69 7.20
CA ARG A 90 5.11 2.55 8.06
C ARG A 90 5.47 1.08 8.21
N SER A 91 6.76 0.77 8.05
CA SER A 91 7.29 -0.56 8.37
C SER A 91 7.16 -0.86 9.86
N ILE A 92 6.64 -2.03 10.20
CA ILE A 92 6.53 -2.51 11.60
C ILE A 92 7.44 -3.71 11.87
N ASP A 93 7.79 -4.47 10.85
CA ASP A 93 8.78 -5.54 10.92
C ASP A 93 9.68 -5.48 9.70
N ARG A 94 11.00 -5.57 9.93
CA ARG A 94 12.03 -5.53 8.89
C ARG A 94 13.31 -6.20 9.38
N PRO A 95 14.10 -6.81 8.48
CA PRO A 95 15.43 -7.31 8.83
C PRO A 95 16.35 -6.17 9.26
N TYR A 96 17.29 -6.47 10.17
CA TYR A 96 18.20 -5.46 10.74
C TYR A 96 19.08 -4.72 9.70
N TYR A 97 19.30 -5.33 8.54
CA TYR A 97 20.08 -4.75 7.45
C TYR A 97 19.28 -3.77 6.58
N LEU A 98 17.94 -3.76 6.67
CA LEU A 98 17.12 -2.74 6.01
C LEU A 98 17.03 -1.51 6.91
N LYS A 99 17.20 -0.33 6.34
CA LYS A 99 17.04 0.95 7.05
C LYS A 99 15.55 1.20 7.38
N ASP A 100 15.28 1.87 8.49
CA ASP A 100 13.96 2.44 8.74
C ASP A 100 13.71 3.62 7.80
N GLU A 101 12.62 3.54 7.03
CA GLU A 101 12.18 4.66 6.19
C GLU A 101 11.23 5.61 6.94
N GLY A 102 10.79 5.24 8.16
CA GLY A 102 9.84 6.02 8.91
C GLY A 102 8.44 6.00 8.27
N LEU A 103 7.83 7.18 8.14
CA LEU A 103 6.52 7.32 7.51
C LEU A 103 6.69 7.62 6.02
N VAL A 104 6.13 6.77 5.17
CA VAL A 104 6.18 6.91 3.71
C VAL A 104 4.80 7.28 3.18
N ALA A 105 4.73 8.24 2.25
CA ALA A 105 3.49 8.70 1.65
C ALA A 105 3.45 8.41 0.14
N TYR A 106 2.32 7.89 -0.33
CA TYR A 106 2.05 7.61 -1.74
C TYR A 106 0.79 8.35 -2.17
N GLY A 107 0.77 8.82 -3.42
CA GLY A 107 -0.39 9.47 -4.02
C GLY A 107 -0.55 9.06 -5.47
N GLN A 108 -1.79 8.81 -5.91
CA GLN A 108 -2.12 8.58 -7.30
C GLN A 108 -3.39 9.36 -7.68
N VAL A 109 -3.41 9.84 -8.93
CA VAL A 109 -4.56 10.52 -9.54
C VAL A 109 -4.74 9.96 -10.94
N THR A 110 -5.96 9.51 -11.26
CA THR A 110 -6.33 8.97 -12.57
C THR A 110 -7.59 9.67 -13.06
N VAL A 111 -7.61 10.03 -14.35
CA VAL A 111 -8.78 10.61 -15.02
C VAL A 111 -9.33 9.60 -16.03
N HIS A 112 -10.63 9.34 -15.94
CA HIS A 112 -11.39 8.45 -16.82
C HIS A 112 -12.22 9.29 -17.79
N PHE A 113 -12.20 8.93 -19.08
CA PHE A 113 -12.91 9.60 -20.17
C PHE A 113 -13.92 8.67 -20.83
#